data_AF-A0A5K0WGN1-F1
#
_entry.id   AF-A0A5K0WGN1-F1
#
_cell.length_a   1.000
_cell.length_b   1.000
_cell.length_c   1.000
_cell.angle_alpha   90.00
_cell.angle_beta   90.00
_cell.angle_gamma   90.00
#
_symmetry.space_group_name_H-M   'P 1'
#
loop_
_entity.id
_entity.type
_entity.pdbx_description
1 polymer ?
#
loop_
_entity_poly.entity_id
_entity_poly.type
_entity_poly.pdbx_seq_one_letter_code
_entity_poly.pdbx_strand_id
1 'polypeptide(L)' 'VLRLSVNKGTDEDALTRVIVTRAEFDLKNIQEEYFNRSSITLDQVVSKKTSGDYREFLLALLGTGKY' A
#
# COMPACT_ATOMS: atom_id res chain seq x y z
N VAL A 1 -2.76 -23.40 -0.01
CA VAL A 1 -3.93 -23.06 0.84
C VAL A 1 -4.21 -21.54 0.92
N LEU A 2 -3.96 -20.78 -0.16
CA LEU A 2 -4.09 -19.31 -0.21
C LEU A 2 -5.55 -18.85 -0.47
N ARG A 3 -6.53 -19.27 0.36
CA ARG A 3 -7.94 -18.90 0.10
C ARG A 3 -8.78 -18.52 1.33
N LEU A 4 -8.20 -18.10 2.45
CA LEU A 4 -9.01 -17.84 3.66
C LEU A 4 -8.76 -16.54 4.42
N SER A 5 -8.20 -15.50 3.80
CA SER A 5 -7.99 -14.23 4.51
C SER A 5 -8.52 -13.01 3.77
N VAL A 6 -9.72 -13.10 3.21
CA VAL A 6 -10.47 -11.89 2.80
C VAL A 6 -11.27 -11.42 4.00
N ASN A 7 -10.59 -10.74 4.93
CA ASN A 7 -11.23 -9.95 5.98
C ASN A 7 -10.79 -8.51 5.76
N LYS A 8 -11.78 -7.60 5.63
CA LYS A 8 -11.62 -6.19 5.24
C LYS A 8 -10.51 -5.43 5.99
N GLY A 9 -10.16 -5.82 7.22
CA GLY A 9 -9.06 -5.23 8.01
C GLY A 9 -7.72 -5.94 7.93
N THR A 10 -7.66 -7.22 7.53
CA THR A 10 -6.41 -8.00 7.43
C THR A 10 -5.56 -7.56 6.23
N ASP A 11 -6.23 -7.18 5.13
CA ASP A 11 -5.54 -6.68 3.93
C ASP A 11 -4.96 -5.28 4.16
N GLU A 12 -5.67 -4.42 4.91
CA GLU A 12 -5.22 -3.06 5.23
C GLU A 12 -4.01 -3.07 6.17
N ASP A 13 -4.01 -3.94 7.19
CA ASP A 13 -2.88 -4.09 8.12
C ASP A 13 -1.64 -4.69 7.42
N ALA A 14 -1.85 -5.68 6.53
CA ALA A 14 -0.78 -6.24 5.70
C ALA A 14 -0.20 -5.19 4.74
N LEU A 15 -1.05 -4.40 4.08
CA LEU A 15 -0.63 -3.32 3.18
C LEU A 15 0.20 -2.27 3.93
N THR A 16 -0.29 -1.85 5.09
CA THR A 16 0.38 -0.88 5.97
C THR A 16 1.75 -1.39 6.40
N ARG A 17 1.82 -2.64 6.88
CA ARG A 17 3.07 -3.24 7.32
C ARG A 17 4.10 -3.35 6.20
N VAL A 18 3.68 -3.70 4.98
CA VAL A 18 4.58 -3.73 3.82
C VAL A 18 5.09 -2.34 3.47
N ILE A 19 4.20 -1.34 3.41
CA ILE A 19 4.59 0.05 3.09
C ILE A 19 5.57 0.59 4.13
N VAL A 20 5.26 0.47 5.42
CA VAL A 20 6.08 1.02 6.51
C VAL A 20 7.43 0.30 6.64
N THR A 21 7.48 -1.03 6.55
CA THR A 21 8.73 -1.78 6.73
C THR A 21 9.67 -1.74 5.52
N ARG A 22 9.16 -1.33 4.34
CA ARG A 22 9.94 -1.32 3.09
C ARG A 22 10.15 0.07 2.51
N ALA A 23 9.59 1.10 3.15
CA ALA A 23 9.72 2.51 2.75
C ALA A 23 11.17 2.96 2.53
N GLU A 24 12.10 2.52 3.38
CA GLU A 24 13.49 2.99 3.36
C GLU A 24 14.42 2.21 2.42
N PHE A 25 13.98 1.06 1.89
CA PHE A 25 14.86 0.16 1.12
C PHE A 25 14.45 0.04 -0.35
N ASP A 26 13.24 -0.44 -0.63
CA ASP A 26 12.89 -0.89 -1.98
C ASP A 26 11.41 -0.70 -2.33
N LEU A 27 10.75 0.26 -1.70
CA LEU A 27 9.33 0.52 -1.92
C LEU A 27 8.98 0.79 -3.40
N LYS A 28 9.90 1.36 -4.19
CA LYS A 28 9.71 1.54 -5.64
C LYS A 28 9.60 0.21 -6.40
N ASN A 29 10.46 -0.76 -6.10
CA ASN A 29 10.43 -2.08 -6.74
C ASN A 29 9.15 -2.83 -6.36
N ILE A 30 8.70 -2.68 -5.11
CA ILE A 30 7.43 -3.24 -4.65
C ILE A 30 6.24 -2.60 -5.38
N GLN A 31 6.26 -1.28 -5.58
CA GLN A 31 5.23 -0.58 -6.36
C GLN A 31 5.15 -1.08 -7.80
N GLU A 32 6.30 -1.25 -8.45
CA GLU A 32 6.37 -1.76 -9.83
C GLU A 32 5.89 -3.22 -9.92
N GLU A 33 6.36 -4.10 -9.03
CA GLU A 33 5.95 -5.50 -8.99
C GLU A 33 4.45 -5.66 -8.67
N TYR A 34 3.92 -4.81 -7.77
CA TYR A 34 2.50 -4.79 -7.47
C TYR A 34 1.67 -4.35 -8.69
N PHE A 35 2.12 -3.32 -9.40
CA PHE A 35 1.47 -2.86 -10.63
C PHE A 35 1.51 -3.93 -11.72
N ASN A 36 2.65 -4.60 -11.91
CA ASN A 36 2.80 -5.67 -12.90
C ASN A 36 1.86 -6.85 -12.64
N ARG A 37 1.54 -7.13 -11.37
CA ARG A 37 0.65 -8.25 -10.98
C ARG A 37 -0.83 -7.89 -10.96
N SER A 38 -1.18 -6.65 -10.61
CA SER A 38 -2.56 -6.25 -10.33
C SER A 38 -3.12 -5.22 -11.31
N SER A 39 -2.26 -4.58 -12.11
CA SER A 39 -2.57 -3.46 -13.00
C SER A 39 -3.19 -2.25 -12.28
N ILE A 40 -3.01 -2.16 -10.96
CA ILE A 40 -3.45 -1.05 -10.10
C ILE A 40 -2.23 -0.58 -9.31
N THR A 41 -2.08 0.73 -9.14
CA THR A 41 -0.96 1.28 -8.38
C THR A 41 -1.24 1.27 -6.87
N LEU A 42 -0.19 1.16 -6.05
CA LEU A 42 -0.33 1.11 -4.58
C LEU A 42 -0.98 2.39 -4.01
N ASP A 43 -0.67 3.56 -4.56
CA ASP A 43 -1.27 4.84 -4.17
C ASP A 43 -2.79 4.87 -4.42
N GLN A 44 -3.26 4.29 -5.53
CA GLN A 44 -4.69 4.19 -5.82
C GLN A 44 -5.41 3.30 -4.80
N VAL A 45 -4.78 2.18 -4.41
CA VAL A 45 -5.33 1.28 -3.41
C VAL A 45 -5.40 1.97 -2.05
N VAL A 46 -4.30 2.60 -1.63
CA VAL A 46 -4.22 3.37 -0.37
C VAL A 46 -5.27 4.46 -0.36
N SER A 47 -5.38 5.24 -1.45
CA SER A 47 -6.32 6.35 -1.55
C SER A 47 -7.79 5.91 -1.45
N LYS A 48 -8.11 4.72 -1.97
CA LYS A 48 -9.48 4.17 -1.95
C LYS A 48 -9.84 3.46 -0.64
N LYS A 49 -8.84 2.88 0.05
CA LYS A 49 -9.02 2.07 1.26
C LYS A 49 -8.89 2.87 2.55
N THR A 50 -8.08 3.91 2.53
CA THR A 50 -7.79 4.72 3.72
C THR A 50 -8.32 6.15 3.58
N SER A 51 -8.44 6.85 4.69
CA SER A 51 -8.97 8.22 4.71
C SER A 51 -8.30 9.04 5.82
N GLY A 52 -8.47 10.36 5.76
CA GLY A 52 -7.89 11.30 6.72
C GLY A 52 -6.37 11.29 6.71
N ASP A 53 -5.78 11.72 7.84
CA ASP A 53 -4.33 11.87 7.99
C ASP A 53 -3.57 10.55 7.80
N TYR A 54 -4.22 9.43 8.09
CA TYR A 54 -3.66 8.10 7.87
C TYR A 54 -3.39 7.83 6.39
N ARG A 55 -4.29 8.23 5.50
CA ARG A 55 -4.08 8.14 4.05
C ARG A 55 -2.92 9.00 3.61
N GLU A 56 -2.90 10.25 4.05
CA GLU A 56 -1.86 11.22 3.66
C GLU A 56 -0.47 10.75 4.11
N PHE A 57 -0.37 10.17 5.32
CA PHE A 57 0.87 9.57 5.81
C PHE A 57 1.36 8.41 4.91
N LEU A 58 0.48 7.47 4.55
CA LEU A 58 0.85 6.35 3.68
C LEU A 58 1.22 6.79 2.26
N LEU A 59 0.53 7.79 1.71
CA LEU A 59 0.87 8.37 0.41
C LEU A 59 2.22 9.10 0.45
N ALA A 60 2.53 9.80 1.55
CA ALA A 60 3.84 10.40 1.75
C ALA A 60 4.96 9.35 1.77
N LEU A 61 4.77 8.21 2.46
CA LEU A 61 5.72 7.10 2.44
C LEU A 61 5.91 6.51 1.04
N LEU A 62 4.83 6.45 0.23
CA LEU A 62 4.89 6.00 -1.16
C LEU A 62 5.57 7.00 -2.11
N GLY A 63 5.89 8.20 -1.65
CA GLY A 63 6.44 9.28 -2.47
C GLY A 63 5.39 9.94 -3.39
N THR A 64 4.10 9.74 -3.08
CA THR A 64 2.97 10.32 -3.82
C THR A 64 2.20 11.36 -3.01
N GLY A 65 2.60 11.59 -1.76
CA GLY A 65 2.12 12.68 -0.92
C GLY A 65 2.51 14.04 -1.50
N LYS A 66 1.60 15.01 -1.42
CA LYS A 66 1.83 16.38 -1.93
C LYS A 66 2.71 17.20 -0.98
N TYR A 67 4.01 16.92 -0.89
CA TYR A 67 5.01 17.85 -0.34
C TYR A 67 6.38 17.64 -0.98
#